data_AF-A0A7Z9ZFQ5-F1
#
_entry.id   AF-A0A7Z9ZFQ5-F1
#
_cell.length_a   1.000
_cell.length_b   1.000
_cell.length_c   1.000
_cell.angle_alpha   90.00
_cell.angle_beta   90.00
_cell.angle_gamma   90.00
#
_symmetry.space_group_name_H-M   'P 1'
#
loop_
_entity.id
_entity.type
_entity.pdbx_description
1 polymer ?
#
loop_
_entity_poly.entity_id
_entity_poly.type
_entity_poly.pdbx_seq_one_letter_code
_entity_poly.pdbx_strand_id
1 'polypeptide(L)'
;MPRHIYLGLAIHNHQPVGNFDSVFAEAYQKAYEPMIAALEKHPSVRMALHFSGCLRDWIVQNRPDFLPRIAALVARGQVEIMTGGYYEPILATIPDVDKLGQIEKLTQAVRDDFGYEPTGLWLAERVWEPHLAKPLAEAGIEYTIVDDTHFKYVGL
;
A
#
# COMPACT_ATOMS: atom_id res chain seq x y z
N MET A 1 24.58 13.54 -23.24
CA MET A 1 24.07 13.43 -21.86
C MET A 1 23.87 11.96 -21.53
N PRO A 2 24.27 11.47 -20.35
CA PRO A 2 23.97 10.10 -19.95
C PRO A 2 22.45 9.91 -19.87
N ARG A 3 21.95 8.76 -20.34
CA ARG A 3 20.54 8.38 -20.17
C ARG A 3 20.34 7.92 -18.74
N HIS A 4 19.41 8.56 -18.04
CA HIS A 4 18.98 8.13 -16.71
C HIS A 4 17.78 7.20 -16.84
N ILE A 5 17.72 6.19 -15.99
CA ILE A 5 16.55 5.31 -15.81
C ILE A 5 15.89 5.73 -14.49
N TYR A 6 14.58 5.89 -14.51
CA TYR A 6 13.79 6.07 -13.30
C TYR A 6 13.37 4.70 -12.77
N LEU A 7 13.61 4.45 -11.47
CA LEU A 7 13.17 3.24 -10.79
C LEU A 7 12.00 3.59 -9.86
N GLY A 8 10.82 3.08 -10.19
CA GLY A 8 9.70 3.00 -9.25
C GLY A 8 9.79 1.68 -8.49
N LEU A 9 9.81 1.74 -7.17
CA LEU A 9 9.85 0.56 -6.31
C LEU A 9 8.72 0.65 -5.29
N ALA A 10 7.90 -0.39 -5.21
CA ALA A 10 6.80 -0.50 -4.27
C ALA A 10 6.82 -1.86 -3.58
N ILE A 11 6.53 -1.91 -2.28
CA ILE A 11 6.40 -3.17 -1.52
C ILE A 11 5.01 -3.24 -0.92
N HIS A 12 4.34 -4.38 -1.12
CA HIS A 12 3.04 -4.68 -0.57
C HIS A 12 3.15 -5.62 0.64
N ASN A 13 2.64 -5.15 1.78
CA ASN A 13 2.61 -5.89 3.02
C ASN A 13 1.16 -6.20 3.41
N HIS A 14 0.84 -7.49 3.46
CA HIS A 14 -0.48 -7.96 3.82
C HIS A 14 -0.42 -9.17 4.76
N GLN A 15 -1.39 -9.23 5.68
CA GLN A 15 -1.77 -10.42 6.41
C GLN A 15 -3.31 -10.51 6.45
N PRO A 16 -3.91 -11.65 6.09
CA PRO A 16 -5.36 -11.78 5.99
C PRO A 16 -6.03 -11.80 7.36
N VAL A 17 -7.31 -11.40 7.38
CA VAL A 17 -8.17 -11.54 8.57
C VAL A 17 -8.22 -13.01 8.99
N GLY A 18 -8.09 -13.25 10.29
CA GLY A 18 -8.17 -14.60 10.86
C GLY A 18 -6.86 -15.39 10.80
N ASN A 19 -5.76 -14.82 10.32
CA ASN A 19 -4.45 -15.45 10.45
C ASN A 19 -3.98 -15.47 11.92
N PHE A 20 -3.08 -16.38 12.26
CA PHE A 20 -2.59 -16.54 13.64
C PHE A 20 -1.67 -15.38 14.03
N ASP A 21 -1.79 -14.91 15.27
CA ASP A 21 -0.93 -13.85 15.84
C ASP A 21 0.57 -14.13 15.66
N SER A 22 0.98 -15.39 15.85
CA SER A 22 2.37 -15.80 15.65
C SER A 22 2.87 -15.56 14.22
N VAL A 23 1.99 -15.67 13.21
CA VAL A 23 2.35 -15.41 11.81
C VAL A 23 2.55 -13.91 11.57
N PHE A 24 1.71 -13.06 12.14
CA PHE A 24 1.93 -11.60 12.11
C PHE A 24 3.24 -11.23 12.79
N ALA A 25 3.49 -11.78 13.99
CA ALA A 25 4.70 -11.51 14.76
C ALA A 25 5.98 -11.95 14.02
N GLU A 26 5.95 -13.14 13.41
CA GLU A 26 7.05 -13.66 12.61
C GLU A 26 7.31 -12.80 11.37
N ALA A 27 6.25 -12.46 10.61
CA ALA A 27 6.37 -11.61 9.42
C ALA A 27 6.89 -10.21 9.78
N TYR A 28 6.45 -9.64 10.91
CA TYR A 28 6.97 -8.38 11.42
C TYR A 28 8.48 -8.45 11.69
N GLN A 29 8.93 -9.47 12.43
CA GLN A 29 10.35 -9.62 12.78
C GLN A 29 11.23 -9.89 11.56
N LYS A 30 10.73 -10.65 10.58
CA LYS A 30 11.53 -11.11 9.43
C LYS A 30 11.49 -10.16 8.24
N ALA A 31 10.43 -9.37 8.07
CA ALA A 31 10.23 -8.56 6.88
C ALA A 31 9.96 -7.08 7.18
N TYR A 32 8.95 -6.77 7.99
CA TYR A 32 8.49 -5.38 8.14
C TYR A 32 9.49 -4.52 8.91
N GLU A 33 9.93 -4.99 10.08
CA GLU A 33 10.93 -4.30 10.90
C GLU A 33 12.27 -4.11 10.17
N PRO A 34 12.92 -5.16 9.63
CA PRO A 34 14.21 -4.99 8.97
C PRO A 34 14.14 -4.09 7.73
N MET A 35 13.01 -4.07 7.00
CA MET A 35 12.81 -3.17 5.87
C MET A 35 12.83 -1.70 6.31
N ILE A 36 12.05 -1.33 7.33
CA ILE A 36 12.01 0.05 7.84
C ILE A 36 13.37 0.44 8.44
N ALA A 37 14.00 -0.44 9.21
CA ALA A 37 15.34 -0.22 9.76
C ALA A 37 16.41 -0.01 8.66
N ALA A 38 16.27 -0.67 7.51
CA ALA A 38 17.14 -0.44 6.37
C ALA A 38 16.87 0.94 5.73
N LEU A 39 15.61 1.30 5.50
CA LEU A 39 15.25 2.62 4.94
C LEU A 39 15.75 3.77 5.83
N GLU A 40 15.67 3.64 7.15
CA GLU A 40 16.23 4.62 8.09
C GLU A 40 17.73 4.85 7.91
N LYS A 41 18.48 3.79 7.60
CA LYS A 41 19.94 3.84 7.38
C LYS A 41 20.34 4.28 5.98
N HIS A 42 19.40 4.31 5.04
CA HIS A 42 19.66 4.64 3.63
C HIS A 42 18.75 5.76 3.11
N PRO A 43 18.96 7.04 3.54
CA PRO A 43 18.04 8.14 3.24
C PRO A 43 17.87 8.50 1.76
N SER A 44 18.79 8.07 0.89
CA SER A 44 18.71 8.28 -0.56
C SER A 44 17.77 7.30 -1.27
N VAL A 45 17.43 6.17 -0.64
CA VAL A 45 16.53 5.17 -1.22
C VAL A 45 15.09 5.62 -1.03
N ARG A 46 14.37 5.82 -2.12
CA ARG A 46 12.95 6.18 -2.13
C ARG A 46 12.11 5.01 -2.63
N MET A 47 10.94 4.81 -2.03
CA MET A 47 10.00 3.78 -2.44
C MET A 47 8.59 4.07 -1.97
N ALA A 48 7.62 3.35 -2.54
CA ALA A 48 6.28 3.25 -2.01
C ALA A 48 6.14 2.01 -1.11
N LEU A 49 5.30 2.10 -0.08
CA LEU A 49 4.90 0.97 0.77
C LEU A 49 3.38 0.90 0.81
N HIS A 50 2.84 -0.31 0.80
CA HIS A 50 1.43 -0.57 1.08
C HIS A 50 1.33 -1.47 2.32
N PHE A 51 0.39 -1.14 3.22
CA PHE A 51 0.02 -1.98 4.35
C PHE A 51 -1.49 -2.19 4.33
N SER A 52 -1.94 -3.45 4.23
CA SER A 52 -3.37 -3.75 4.38
C SER A 52 -3.89 -3.28 5.74
N GLY A 53 -5.16 -2.90 5.82
CA GLY A 53 -5.78 -2.42 7.06
C GLY A 53 -5.73 -3.44 8.19
N CYS A 54 -5.90 -4.73 7.89
CA CYS A 54 -5.78 -5.81 8.88
C CYS A 54 -4.38 -5.89 9.51
N LEU A 55 -3.34 -5.78 8.69
CA LEU A 55 -1.96 -5.74 9.16
C LEU A 55 -1.68 -4.49 9.98
N ARG A 56 -2.17 -3.33 9.52
CA ARG A 56 -2.08 -2.08 10.26
C ARG A 56 -2.70 -2.19 11.65
N ASP A 57 -3.91 -2.74 11.76
CA ASP A 57 -4.61 -2.91 13.03
C ASP A 57 -3.78 -3.73 14.02
N TRP A 58 -3.16 -4.83 13.55
CA TRP A 58 -2.26 -5.63 14.36
C TRP A 58 -1.00 -4.85 14.79
N ILE A 59 -0.39 -4.09 13.87
CA ILE A 59 0.79 -3.27 14.16
C ILE A 59 0.50 -2.22 15.21
N VAL A 60 -0.61 -1.47 15.09
CA VAL A 60 -0.98 -0.43 16.06
C VAL A 60 -1.12 -1.01 17.47
N GLN A 61 -1.69 -2.20 17.58
CA GLN A 61 -1.90 -2.87 18.86
C GLN A 61 -0.62 -3.46 19.46
N ASN A 62 0.27 -4.04 18.63
CA ASN A 62 1.38 -4.87 19.11
C ASN A 62 2.77 -4.21 18.98
N ARG A 63 2.90 -3.20 18.12
CA ARG A 63 4.15 -2.53 17.72
C ARG A 63 3.89 -1.01 17.55
N PRO A 64 3.44 -0.31 18.60
CA PRO A 64 2.97 1.08 18.49
C PRO A 64 4.04 2.07 17.99
N ASP A 65 5.32 1.76 18.19
CA ASP A 65 6.43 2.62 17.74
C ASP A 65 6.76 2.48 16.25
N PHE A 66 6.17 1.50 15.56
CA PHE A 66 6.52 1.20 14.16
C PHE A 66 5.98 2.24 13.17
N LEU A 67 4.70 2.60 13.25
CA LEU A 67 4.11 3.59 12.35
C LEU A 67 4.71 5.00 12.52
N PRO A 68 5.01 5.49 13.75
CA PRO A 68 5.74 6.75 13.93
C PRO A 68 7.09 6.79 13.21
N ARG A 69 7.82 5.68 13.15
CA ARG A 69 9.08 5.58 12.40
C ARG A 69 8.85 5.73 10.91
N ILE A 70 7.82 5.08 10.37
CA ILE A 70 7.41 5.23 8.97
C ILE A 70 6.96 6.67 8.68
N ALA A 71 6.19 7.30 9.58
CA ALA A 71 5.78 8.70 9.45
C ALA A 71 6.99 9.64 9.32
N ALA A 72 8.09 9.37 10.04
CA ALA A 72 9.34 10.12 9.88
C ALA A 72 10.03 9.88 8.52
N LEU A 73 9.82 8.73 7.87
CA LEU A 73 10.25 8.48 6.48
C LEU A 73 9.38 9.24 5.48
N VAL A 74 8.07 9.28 5.71
CA VAL A 74 7.08 10.00 4.89
C VAL A 74 7.34 11.51 4.95
N ALA A 75 7.49 12.07 6.16
CA ALA A 75 7.69 13.51 6.36
C ALA A 75 8.94 14.07 5.66
N ARG A 76 9.96 13.24 5.41
CA ARG A 76 11.17 13.63 4.67
C ARG A 76 11.13 13.25 3.18
N GLY A 77 9.98 12.81 2.68
CA GLY A 77 9.77 12.44 1.27
C GLY A 77 10.55 11.20 0.82
N GLN A 78 10.90 10.31 1.76
CA GLN A 78 11.60 9.07 1.44
C GLN A 78 10.64 7.93 1.11
N VAL A 79 9.49 7.88 1.80
CA VAL A 79 8.47 6.86 1.60
C VAL A 79 7.16 7.52 1.19
N GLU A 80 6.51 6.93 0.19
CA GLU A 80 5.09 7.14 -0.09
C GLU A 80 4.30 5.94 0.45
N ILE A 81 3.21 6.17 1.15
CA ILE A 81 2.23 5.14 1.53
C ILE A 81 1.10 5.06 0.49
N MET A 82 0.86 3.87 -0.03
CA MET A 82 -0.27 3.63 -0.93
C MET A 82 -1.51 3.25 -0.12
N THR A 83 -2.68 3.63 -0.61
CA THR A 83 -3.96 3.10 -0.13
C THR A 83 -4.36 1.84 -0.92
N GLY A 84 -5.57 1.34 -0.72
CA GLY A 84 -6.07 0.06 -1.20
C GLY A 84 -7.44 -0.25 -0.60
N GLY A 85 -7.96 -1.46 -0.83
CA GLY A 85 -9.11 -1.91 -0.04
C GLY A 85 -8.67 -2.34 1.35
N TYR A 86 -9.29 -1.80 2.40
CA TYR A 86 -8.89 -2.04 3.80
C TYR A 86 -8.65 -3.51 4.15
N TYR A 87 -9.54 -4.38 3.70
CA TYR A 87 -9.51 -5.82 3.98
C TYR A 87 -8.93 -6.67 2.82
N GLU A 88 -8.20 -6.06 1.87
CA GLU A 88 -7.71 -6.71 0.64
C GLU A 88 -8.79 -7.45 -0.19
N PRO A 89 -9.97 -6.86 -0.46
CA PRO A 89 -10.89 -7.46 -1.40
C PRO A 89 -10.30 -7.42 -2.82
N ILE A 90 -10.64 -8.41 -3.64
CA ILE A 90 -10.52 -8.26 -5.09
C ILE A 90 -11.57 -7.23 -5.50
N LEU A 91 -11.14 -5.98 -5.75
CA LEU A 91 -12.08 -4.88 -5.97
C LEU A 91 -13.08 -5.19 -7.08
N ALA A 92 -12.65 -5.82 -8.18
CA ALA A 92 -13.52 -6.18 -9.30
C ALA A 92 -14.71 -7.09 -8.93
N THR A 93 -14.67 -7.81 -7.79
CA THR A 93 -15.70 -8.80 -7.42
C THR A 93 -16.72 -8.30 -6.41
N ILE A 94 -16.60 -7.06 -5.92
CA ILE A 94 -17.49 -6.47 -4.91
C ILE A 94 -18.31 -5.29 -5.48
N PRO A 95 -19.47 -4.95 -4.89
CA PRO A 95 -20.27 -3.78 -5.32
C PRO A 95 -19.51 -2.46 -5.22
N ASP A 96 -19.81 -1.48 -6.08
CA ASP A 96 -19.11 -0.18 -6.11
C ASP A 96 -19.15 0.55 -4.76
N VAL A 97 -20.28 0.49 -4.06
CA VAL A 97 -20.43 1.08 -2.72
C VAL A 97 -19.44 0.47 -1.71
N ASP A 98 -19.16 -0.83 -1.82
CA ASP A 98 -18.20 -1.51 -0.96
C ASP A 98 -16.76 -1.21 -1.39
N LYS A 99 -16.50 -1.06 -2.70
CA LYS A 99 -15.19 -0.60 -3.21
C LYS A 99 -14.84 0.77 -2.60
N LEU A 100 -15.76 1.73 -2.70
CA LEU A 100 -15.57 3.08 -2.17
C LEU A 100 -15.35 3.04 -0.66
N GLY A 101 -16.22 2.36 0.09
CA GLY A 101 -16.06 2.26 1.55
C GLY A 101 -14.77 1.58 1.99
N GLN A 102 -14.29 0.57 1.27
CA GLN A 102 -13.01 -0.09 1.54
C GLN A 102 -11.82 0.84 1.30
N ILE A 103 -11.84 1.62 0.22
CA ILE A 103 -10.78 2.56 -0.14
C ILE A 103 -10.78 3.74 0.82
N GLU A 104 -11.93 4.37 1.04
CA GLU A 104 -12.07 5.50 1.97
C GLU A 104 -11.59 5.14 3.37
N LYS A 105 -11.90 3.93 3.84
CA LYS A 105 -11.47 3.46 5.16
C LYS A 105 -9.94 3.36 5.26
N LEU A 106 -9.26 2.80 4.25
CA LEU A 106 -7.80 2.70 4.28
C LEU A 106 -7.13 4.05 4.04
N THR A 107 -7.68 4.87 3.14
CA THR A 107 -7.25 6.24 2.90
C THR A 107 -7.31 7.07 4.18
N GLN A 108 -8.41 7.01 4.93
CA GLN A 108 -8.52 7.71 6.21
C GLN A 108 -7.49 7.20 7.23
N ALA A 109 -7.30 5.88 7.30
CA ALA A 109 -6.33 5.28 8.21
C ALA A 109 -4.87 5.72 7.91
N VAL A 110 -4.53 5.89 6.62
CA VAL A 110 -3.24 6.43 6.17
C VAL A 110 -3.11 7.92 6.51
N ARG A 111 -4.18 8.72 6.30
CA ARG A 111 -4.20 10.14 6.71
C ARG A 111 -3.94 10.29 8.21
N ASP A 112 -4.60 9.48 9.02
CA ASP A 112 -4.51 9.55 10.48
C ASP A 112 -3.11 9.16 10.98
N ASP A 113 -2.45 8.16 10.37
CA ASP A 113 -1.12 7.71 10.79
C ASP A 113 0.02 8.60 10.30
N PHE A 114 -0.10 9.12 9.07
CA PHE A 114 1.03 9.69 8.34
C PHE A 114 0.84 11.17 7.95
N GLY A 115 -0.35 11.73 8.15
CA GLY A 115 -0.61 13.16 7.99
C GLY A 115 -0.65 13.66 6.56
N TYR A 116 -0.94 12.80 5.57
CA TYR A 116 -1.09 13.22 4.17
C TYR A 116 -2.13 12.39 3.42
N GLU A 117 -2.49 12.86 2.22
CA GLU A 117 -3.44 12.22 1.31
C GLU A 117 -2.78 11.21 0.37
N PRO A 118 -3.04 9.89 0.48
CA PRO A 118 -2.55 8.93 -0.49
C PRO A 118 -3.33 9.03 -1.82
N THR A 119 -2.61 9.19 -2.94
CA THR A 119 -3.21 9.20 -4.28
C THR A 119 -2.97 7.92 -5.07
N GLY A 120 -2.00 7.10 -4.64
CA GLY A 120 -1.69 5.80 -5.21
C GLY A 120 -2.44 4.65 -4.54
N LEU A 121 -2.98 3.74 -5.33
CA LEU A 121 -3.65 2.53 -4.86
C LEU A 121 -2.87 1.26 -5.23
N TRP A 122 -2.70 0.36 -4.26
CA TRP A 122 -2.30 -1.01 -4.53
C TRP A 122 -3.53 -1.86 -4.90
N LEU A 123 -3.58 -2.37 -6.13
CA LEU A 123 -4.67 -3.21 -6.59
C LEU A 123 -4.45 -4.66 -6.15
N ALA A 124 -5.24 -5.11 -5.18
CA ALA A 124 -5.18 -6.47 -4.64
C ALA A 124 -5.23 -7.51 -5.79
N GLU A 125 -4.25 -8.41 -5.77
CA GLU A 125 -4.01 -9.44 -6.80
C GLU A 125 -3.89 -8.94 -8.26
N ARG A 126 -3.69 -7.62 -8.46
CA ARG A 126 -3.60 -6.96 -9.76
C ARG A 126 -4.77 -7.30 -10.69
N VAL A 127 -5.94 -7.62 -10.14
CA VAL A 127 -7.14 -7.95 -10.93
C VAL A 127 -7.74 -6.66 -11.47
N TRP A 128 -7.40 -6.35 -12.72
CA TRP A 128 -7.91 -5.18 -13.42
C TRP A 128 -9.13 -5.48 -14.28
N GLU A 129 -10.14 -4.63 -14.19
CA GLU A 129 -11.29 -4.58 -15.08
C GLU A 129 -11.53 -3.12 -15.51
N PRO A 130 -11.90 -2.81 -16.76
CA PRO A 130 -12.05 -1.43 -17.23
C PRO A 130 -13.01 -0.57 -16.39
N HIS A 131 -14.04 -1.20 -15.82
CA HIS A 131 -15.03 -0.52 -15.00
C HIS A 131 -14.48 -0.08 -13.63
N LEU A 132 -13.29 -0.53 -13.20
CA LEU A 132 -12.65 -0.06 -11.96
C LEU A 132 -12.16 1.38 -12.06
N ALA A 133 -11.90 1.90 -13.27
CA ALA A 133 -11.40 3.26 -13.44
C ALA A 133 -12.33 4.31 -12.79
N LYS A 134 -13.65 4.12 -12.90
CA LYS A 134 -14.64 5.04 -12.34
C LYS A 134 -14.64 5.07 -10.79
N PRO A 135 -14.87 3.96 -10.07
CA PRO A 135 -14.89 3.99 -8.61
C PRO A 135 -13.52 4.37 -8.00
N LEU A 136 -12.41 4.03 -8.66
CA LEU A 136 -11.09 4.50 -8.22
C LEU A 136 -10.96 6.02 -8.30
N ALA A 137 -11.36 6.62 -9.43
CA ALA A 137 -11.35 8.07 -9.59
C ALA A 137 -12.32 8.77 -8.61
N GLU A 138 -13.51 8.20 -8.40
CA GLU A 138 -14.48 8.72 -7.42
C GLU A 138 -13.94 8.68 -5.98
N ALA A 139 -13.08 7.71 -5.65
CA ALA A 139 -12.38 7.62 -4.37
C ALA A 139 -11.11 8.50 -4.28
N GLY A 140 -10.83 9.34 -5.30
CA GLY A 140 -9.67 10.23 -5.31
C GLY A 140 -8.34 9.57 -5.68
N ILE A 141 -8.37 8.36 -6.24
CA ILE A 141 -7.17 7.64 -6.67
C ILE A 141 -6.70 8.18 -8.02
N GLU A 142 -5.44 8.60 -8.09
CA GLU A 142 -4.83 9.14 -9.30
C GLU A 142 -4.07 8.08 -10.10
N TYR A 143 -3.54 7.07 -9.43
CA TYR A 143 -2.83 5.97 -10.08
C TYR A 143 -2.97 4.65 -9.33
N THR A 144 -2.79 3.54 -10.06
CA THR A 144 -2.70 2.19 -9.51
C THR A 144 -1.58 1.42 -10.18
N ILE A 145 -1.06 0.40 -9.50
CA ILE A 145 -0.05 -0.51 -10.06
C ILE A 145 -0.73 -1.74 -10.66
N VAL A 146 -0.34 -2.09 -11.88
CA VAL A 146 -0.70 -3.33 -12.58
C VAL A 146 0.54 -3.97 -13.19
N ASP A 147 0.46 -5.26 -13.51
CA ASP A 147 1.57 -5.98 -14.16
C ASP A 147 1.67 -5.63 -15.66
N ASP A 148 2.90 -5.65 -16.19
CA ASP A 148 3.20 -5.39 -17.62
C ASP A 148 2.40 -6.28 -18.58
N THR A 149 1.99 -7.45 -18.11
CA THR A 149 1.22 -8.45 -18.83
C THR A 149 -0.16 -7.92 -19.23
N HIS A 150 -0.76 -7.02 -18.43
CA HIS A 150 -2.00 -6.34 -18.78
C HIS A 150 -1.87 -5.52 -20.07
N PHE A 151 -0.72 -4.86 -20.26
CA PHE A 151 -0.43 -4.10 -21.47
C PHE A 151 -0.11 -5.00 -22.67
N LYS A 152 0.66 -6.08 -22.45
CA LYS A 152 0.96 -7.07 -23.50
C LYS A 152 -0.32 -7.69 -24.07
N TYR A 153 -1.32 -7.98 -23.23
CA TYR A 153 -2.61 -8.52 -23.68
C TYR A 153 -3.43 -7.57 -24.54
N VAL A 154 -3.14 -6.26 -24.49
CA VAL A 154 -3.78 -5.26 -25.36
C VAL A 154 -2.86 -4.74 -26.46
N GLY A 155 -1.73 -5.41 -26.70
CA GLY A 155 -0.88 -5.20 -27.88
C GLY A 155 0.41 -4.39 -27.67
N LEU A 156 0.91 -4.30 -26.42
CA LEU A 156 2.26 -3.81 -26.13
C LEU A 156 3.35 -4.85 -26.43
#